data_AF-A0AAJ2KKN5-F1
#
_entry.id   AF-A0AAJ2KKN5-F1
#
_cell.length_a   1.000
_cell.length_b   1.000
_cell.length_c   1.000
_cell.angle_alpha   90.00
_cell.angle_beta   90.00
_cell.angle_gamma   90.00
#
_symmetry.space_group_name_H-M   'P 1'
#
loop_
_entity.id
_entity.type
_entity.pdbx_description
1 polymer ?
#
loop_
_entity_poly.entity_id
_entity_poly.type
_entity_poly.pdbx_seq_one_letter_code
_entity_poly.pdbx_strand_id
1 'polypeptide(L)'
;MFTSVRKSDFNPVGSINYEIGQKVESCRLIQGYNQRELASKIGSTYQEINNYELGYSHIPIEELYRIAGALSVSIIDLLPGPTELKEDSWYEDEDEEIVYLTKIHIEIKDQELRKKLYPLVRFVYVSEKISQEEARIEVAKNLVKEGVSVDIISQATRLSNYEYDDTEKEICTDSVLYKVGKRIKEQRLIWRYTREELANKVGSTSKEIHDYEQGYTDIPIEILDEIAKALSVNIKALFLEPTEYENELLRFIGGYKEIEDQGSRDVLDALVKSLSEGMQTGKEKVKKAEKIRVAKDLVKAGIAVDIILRASGLTVSECPKMN
;
A
#
# COMPACT_ATOMS: atom_id res chain seq x y z
N MET A 1 20.60 35.72 6.64
CA MET A 1 21.21 35.69 5.29
C MET A 1 21.09 34.25 4.81
N PHE A 2 19.97 33.89 4.18
CA PHE A 2 19.79 32.56 3.61
C PHE A 2 20.43 32.57 2.22
N THR A 3 21.52 31.83 2.07
CA THR A 3 22.19 31.63 0.79
C THR A 3 21.27 30.80 -0.11
N SER A 4 20.71 31.46 -1.11
CA SER A 4 20.08 30.83 -2.28
C SER A 4 21.10 29.91 -2.94
N VAL A 5 20.98 28.60 -2.70
CA VAL A 5 21.67 27.60 -3.51
C VAL A 5 21.17 27.77 -4.94
N ARG A 6 22.07 28.07 -5.88
CA ARG A 6 21.74 28.20 -7.30
C ARG A 6 21.43 26.80 -7.83
N LYS A 7 20.49 26.68 -8.76
CA LYS A 7 20.18 25.44 -9.51
C LYS A 7 21.41 24.79 -10.22
N SER A 8 22.60 25.42 -10.18
CA SER A 8 23.83 24.96 -10.85
C SER A 8 24.67 23.95 -10.07
N ASP A 9 24.34 23.65 -8.81
CA ASP A 9 25.20 22.82 -7.94
C ASP A 9 24.64 21.41 -7.69
N PHE A 10 23.47 21.09 -8.26
CA PHE A 10 22.87 19.76 -8.17
C PHE A 10 23.43 18.86 -9.28
N ASN A 11 24.22 17.86 -8.90
CA ASN A 11 24.66 16.80 -9.81
C ASN A 11 23.68 15.62 -9.70
N PRO A 12 22.84 15.36 -10.71
CA PRO A 12 21.85 14.29 -10.67
C PRO A 12 22.48 12.89 -10.80
N VAL A 13 23.75 12.79 -11.17
CA VAL A 13 24.46 11.52 -11.35
C VAL A 13 24.42 10.70 -10.06
N GLY A 14 23.88 9.48 -10.16
CA GLY A 14 23.70 8.56 -9.03
C GLY A 14 22.37 8.72 -8.28
N SER A 15 21.49 9.63 -8.71
CA SER A 15 20.09 9.65 -8.26
C SER A 15 19.27 8.59 -9.00
N ILE A 16 18.18 8.12 -8.38
CA ILE A 16 17.24 7.21 -9.04
C ILE A 16 16.64 7.82 -10.32
N ASN A 17 16.34 9.11 -10.34
CA ASN A 17 15.81 9.78 -11.53
C ASN A 17 16.81 9.70 -12.69
N TYR A 18 18.10 9.88 -12.41
CA TYR A 18 19.16 9.73 -13.41
C TYR A 18 19.29 8.28 -13.90
N GLU A 19 19.27 7.30 -13.00
CA GLU A 19 19.34 5.88 -13.38
C GLU A 19 18.18 5.47 -14.30
N ILE A 20 16.97 5.91 -13.97
CA ILE A 20 15.78 5.68 -14.80
C ILE A 20 15.91 6.45 -16.11
N GLY A 21 16.37 7.70 -16.07
CA GLY A 21 16.63 8.53 -17.25
C GLY A 21 17.58 7.86 -18.24
N GLN A 22 18.67 7.28 -17.76
CA GLN A 22 19.64 6.54 -18.57
C GLN A 22 19.04 5.29 -19.22
N LYS A 23 18.15 4.59 -18.52
CA LYS A 23 17.40 3.45 -19.08
C LYS A 23 16.42 3.90 -20.15
N VAL A 24 15.71 5.01 -19.91
CA VAL A 24 14.82 5.63 -20.90
C VAL A 24 15.59 6.01 -22.16
N GLU A 25 16.73 6.68 -22.03
CA GLU A 25 17.61 7.03 -23.15
C GLU A 25 18.04 5.78 -23.92
N SER A 26 18.52 4.76 -23.22
CA SER A 26 18.97 3.50 -23.83
C SER A 26 17.86 2.82 -24.62
N CYS A 27 16.66 2.67 -24.04
CA CYS A 27 15.50 2.10 -24.71
C CYS A 27 15.04 2.96 -25.90
N ARG A 28 15.06 4.29 -25.76
CA ARG A 28 14.73 5.23 -26.83
C ARG A 28 15.64 5.05 -28.04
N LEU A 29 16.95 4.95 -27.81
CA LEU A 29 17.94 4.75 -28.87
C LEU A 29 17.81 3.38 -29.55
N ILE A 30 17.50 2.32 -28.80
CA ILE A 30 17.22 0.98 -29.37
C ILE A 30 16.01 1.02 -30.31
N GLN A 31 14.97 1.79 -29.95
CA GLN A 31 13.80 1.99 -30.80
C GLN A 31 14.05 2.95 -31.97
N GLY A 32 15.25 3.52 -32.09
CA GLY A 32 15.64 4.43 -33.16
C GLY A 32 15.05 5.84 -33.03
N TYR A 33 14.58 6.22 -31.84
CA TYR A 33 13.96 7.53 -31.62
C TYR A 33 14.99 8.57 -31.15
N ASN A 34 14.84 9.81 -31.60
CA ASN A 34 15.44 10.97 -30.94
C ASN A 34 14.50 11.54 -29.84
N GLN A 35 15.02 12.42 -28.98
CA GLN A 35 14.26 12.98 -27.86
C GLN A 35 12.97 13.71 -28.31
N ARG A 36 12.96 14.36 -29.49
CA ARG A 36 11.76 15.04 -30.03
C ARG A 36 10.70 14.04 -30.49
N GLU A 37 11.11 12.90 -31.02
CA GLU A 37 10.21 11.83 -31.44
C GLU A 37 9.55 11.15 -30.24
N LEU A 38 10.32 10.86 -29.17
CA LEU A 38 9.75 10.35 -27.93
C LEU A 38 8.79 11.37 -27.31
N ALA A 39 9.21 12.64 -27.21
CA ALA A 39 8.37 13.74 -26.72
C ALA A 39 7.04 13.81 -27.49
N SER A 40 7.09 13.74 -28.83
CA SER A 40 5.90 13.77 -29.68
C SER A 40 4.97 12.57 -29.44
N LYS A 41 5.52 11.37 -29.21
CA LYS A 41 4.74 10.14 -28.95
C LYS A 41 3.97 10.22 -27.62
N ILE A 42 4.58 10.82 -26.60
CA ILE A 42 3.97 10.96 -25.27
C ILE A 42 3.40 12.37 -25.04
N GLY A 43 3.23 13.20 -26.07
CA GLY A 43 2.69 14.56 -25.91
C GLY A 43 3.42 15.42 -24.86
N SER A 44 4.74 15.26 -24.76
CA SER A 44 5.64 16.02 -23.87
C SER A 44 6.54 16.94 -24.72
N THR A 45 7.39 17.75 -24.07
CA THR A 45 8.37 18.59 -24.73
C THR A 45 9.73 17.90 -24.82
N TYR A 46 10.53 18.31 -25.81
CA TYR A 46 11.92 17.89 -25.92
C TYR A 46 12.72 18.17 -24.64
N GLN A 47 12.49 19.34 -24.02
CA GLN A 47 13.18 19.77 -22.81
C GLN A 47 12.85 18.87 -21.63
N GLU A 48 11.60 18.42 -21.48
CA GLU A 48 11.20 17.48 -20.43
C GLU A 48 11.88 16.13 -20.61
N ILE A 49 11.86 15.54 -21.81
CA ILE A 49 12.57 14.29 -22.09
C ILE A 49 14.07 14.43 -21.77
N ASN A 50 14.69 15.51 -22.22
CA ASN A 50 16.10 15.76 -21.93
C ASN A 50 16.37 15.89 -20.42
N ASN A 51 15.48 16.56 -19.68
CA ASN A 51 15.62 16.68 -18.23
C ASN A 51 15.41 15.35 -17.50
N TYR A 52 14.49 14.49 -17.98
CA TYR A 52 14.30 13.15 -17.46
C TYR A 52 15.54 12.28 -17.70
N GLU A 53 16.05 12.24 -18.94
CA GLU A 53 17.24 11.47 -19.30
C GLU A 53 18.49 11.90 -18.51
N LEU A 54 18.59 13.20 -18.20
CA LEU A 54 19.67 13.75 -17.39
C LEU A 54 19.38 13.75 -15.88
N GLY A 55 18.21 13.29 -15.42
CA GLY A 55 17.83 13.24 -14.00
C GLY A 55 17.62 14.61 -13.32
N TYR A 56 17.46 15.70 -14.08
CA TYR A 56 17.19 17.04 -13.55
C TYR A 56 15.71 17.28 -13.20
N SER A 57 14.83 16.35 -13.52
CA SER A 57 13.40 16.44 -13.23
C SER A 57 12.90 15.11 -12.68
N HIS A 58 12.01 15.19 -11.68
CA HIS A 58 11.31 14.04 -11.16
C HIS A 58 10.40 13.46 -12.25
N ILE A 59 10.30 12.14 -12.30
CA ILE A 59 9.42 11.44 -13.24
C ILE A 59 8.22 10.93 -12.43
N PRO A 60 7.00 11.41 -12.68
CA PRO A 60 5.78 10.85 -12.09
C PRO A 60 5.50 9.43 -12.61
N ILE A 61 4.76 8.61 -11.86
CA ILE A 61 4.45 7.23 -12.26
C ILE A 61 3.70 7.20 -13.59
N GLU A 62 2.68 8.05 -13.76
CA GLU A 62 1.87 8.04 -14.99
C GLU A 62 2.73 8.38 -16.21
N GLU A 63 3.63 9.35 -16.08
CA GLU A 63 4.54 9.72 -17.16
C GLU A 63 5.53 8.59 -17.47
N LEU A 64 6.06 7.91 -16.45
CA LEU A 64 6.92 6.73 -16.67
C LEU A 64 6.17 5.61 -17.40
N TYR A 65 4.88 5.40 -17.11
CA TYR A 65 4.03 4.46 -17.85
C TYR A 65 3.86 4.87 -19.32
N ARG A 66 3.64 6.16 -19.60
CA ARG A 66 3.52 6.68 -20.98
C ARG A 66 4.83 6.50 -21.75
N ILE A 67 5.96 6.76 -21.11
CA ILE A 67 7.30 6.52 -21.67
C ILE A 67 7.48 5.02 -21.97
N ALA A 68 7.21 4.14 -21.00
CA ALA A 68 7.33 2.68 -21.18
C ALA A 68 6.48 2.19 -22.36
N GLY A 69 5.23 2.65 -22.45
CA GLY A 69 4.31 2.33 -23.55
C GLY A 69 4.83 2.82 -24.91
N ALA A 70 5.32 4.06 -25.00
CA ALA A 70 5.89 4.61 -26.24
C ALA A 70 7.16 3.87 -26.69
N LEU A 71 7.91 3.32 -25.74
CA LEU A 71 9.11 2.53 -25.97
C LEU A 71 8.84 1.03 -26.13
N SER A 72 7.58 0.59 -25.97
CA SER A 72 7.16 -0.81 -26.02
C SER A 72 7.93 -1.73 -25.05
N VAL A 73 8.23 -1.21 -23.86
CA VAL A 73 8.91 -1.94 -22.77
C VAL A 73 8.01 -2.02 -21.53
N SER A 74 8.30 -2.93 -20.61
CA SER A 74 7.64 -2.92 -19.30
C SER A 74 8.19 -1.79 -18.44
N ILE A 75 7.34 -1.15 -17.62
CA ILE A 75 7.82 -0.19 -16.61
C ILE A 75 8.86 -0.83 -15.68
N ILE A 76 8.74 -2.13 -15.42
CA ILE A 76 9.67 -2.89 -14.58
C ILE A 76 11.10 -2.89 -15.14
N ASP A 77 11.26 -2.79 -16.46
CA ASP A 77 12.55 -2.75 -17.12
C ASP A 77 13.24 -1.39 -16.92
N LEU A 78 12.44 -0.32 -16.81
CA LEU A 78 12.91 1.05 -16.56
C LEU A 78 13.25 1.31 -15.09
N LEU A 79 12.70 0.55 -14.14
CA LEU A 79 13.00 0.70 -12.72
C LEU A 79 14.40 0.17 -12.36
N PRO A 80 15.11 0.78 -11.39
CA PRO A 80 16.44 0.35 -10.99
C PRO A 80 16.46 -1.13 -10.54
N GLY A 81 17.66 -1.75 -10.58
CA GLY A 81 17.85 -3.10 -10.06
C GLY A 81 17.53 -3.19 -8.56
N PRO A 82 17.50 -4.38 -7.95
CA PRO A 82 17.38 -4.47 -6.51
C PRO A 82 18.49 -3.65 -5.84
N THR A 83 18.09 -2.57 -5.16
CA THR A 83 18.93 -1.94 -4.14
C THR A 83 19.31 -3.05 -3.18
N GLU A 84 20.60 -3.22 -2.88
CA GLU A 84 21.06 -4.13 -1.84
C GLU A 84 20.39 -3.70 -0.53
N LEU A 85 19.23 -4.29 -0.25
CA LEU A 85 18.59 -4.20 1.05
C LEU A 85 19.58 -4.86 1.99
N LYS A 86 20.21 -4.07 2.86
CA LYS A 86 21.17 -4.61 3.84
C LYS A 86 20.49 -5.79 4.53
N GLU A 87 21.04 -6.96 4.31
CA GLU A 87 20.60 -8.23 4.89
C GLU A 87 20.54 -8.14 6.42
N ASP A 88 21.31 -7.20 6.99
CA ASP A 88 21.42 -6.89 8.41
C ASP A 88 20.20 -6.18 9.03
N SER A 89 19.23 -5.64 8.27
CA SER A 89 18.05 -4.98 8.86
C SER A 89 16.85 -5.93 9.09
N TRP A 90 16.99 -7.23 8.79
CA TRP A 90 15.94 -8.22 9.01
C TRP A 90 15.85 -8.70 10.48
N TYR A 91 16.71 -8.17 11.36
CA TYR A 91 16.92 -8.73 12.69
C TYR A 91 17.07 -7.70 13.82
N GLU A 92 16.80 -6.42 13.57
CA GLU A 92 16.88 -5.39 14.60
C GLU A 92 15.56 -4.64 14.73
N ASP A 93 14.49 -5.39 14.95
CA ASP A 93 13.40 -5.01 15.85
C ASP A 93 12.64 -6.30 16.17
N GLU A 94 12.32 -6.53 17.45
CA GLU A 94 11.63 -7.72 17.95
C GLU A 94 10.16 -7.78 17.47
N ASP A 95 9.92 -7.81 16.16
CA ASP A 95 8.59 -7.93 15.59
C ASP A 95 8.19 -9.41 15.51
N GLU A 96 7.18 -9.78 16.30
CA GLU A 96 6.50 -11.09 16.36
C GLU A 96 6.03 -11.64 14.98
N GLU A 97 6.15 -10.85 13.92
CA GLU A 97 5.55 -11.07 12.61
C GLU A 97 6.51 -11.58 11.54
N ILE A 98 7.78 -11.13 11.54
CA ILE A 98 8.84 -11.93 10.92
C ILE A 98 8.79 -13.30 11.59
N VAL A 99 8.63 -13.39 12.91
CA VAL A 99 8.53 -14.67 13.61
C VAL A 99 7.30 -15.49 13.15
N TYR A 100 6.10 -14.93 12.99
CA TYR A 100 4.92 -15.69 12.57
C TYR A 100 4.99 -16.20 11.12
N LEU A 101 5.31 -15.31 10.16
CA LEU A 101 5.45 -15.70 8.75
C LEU A 101 6.68 -16.59 8.53
N THR A 102 7.78 -16.32 9.23
CA THR A 102 9.00 -17.13 9.18
C THR A 102 8.81 -18.47 9.90
N LYS A 103 8.01 -18.56 10.97
CA LYS A 103 7.68 -19.82 11.64
C LYS A 103 6.85 -20.74 10.75
N ILE A 104 5.82 -20.22 10.08
CA ILE A 104 5.06 -20.99 9.09
C ILE A 104 5.96 -21.37 7.90
N HIS A 105 6.83 -20.46 7.44
CA HIS A 105 7.80 -20.72 6.38
C HIS A 105 8.84 -21.80 6.76
N ILE A 106 9.27 -21.85 8.03
CA ILE A 106 10.24 -22.83 8.57
C ILE A 106 9.58 -24.20 8.80
N GLU A 107 8.34 -24.23 9.28
CA GLU A 107 7.63 -25.49 9.61
C GLU A 107 7.23 -26.28 8.35
N ILE A 108 6.96 -25.60 7.22
CA ILE A 108 6.65 -26.24 5.96
C ILE A 108 7.94 -26.66 5.26
N LYS A 109 8.30 -27.94 5.40
CA LYS A 109 9.49 -28.52 4.76
C LYS A 109 9.40 -28.57 3.24
N ASP A 110 8.20 -28.65 2.69
CA ASP A 110 7.96 -28.71 1.25
C ASP A 110 8.03 -27.32 0.62
N GLN A 111 9.00 -27.11 -0.27
CA GLN A 111 9.27 -25.82 -0.89
C GLN A 111 8.14 -25.35 -1.82
N GLU A 112 7.43 -26.26 -2.49
CA GLU A 112 6.35 -25.92 -3.42
C GLU A 112 5.07 -25.56 -2.66
N LEU A 113 4.75 -26.29 -1.59
CA LEU A 113 3.68 -25.92 -0.67
C LEU A 113 3.98 -24.60 0.02
N ARG A 114 5.24 -24.34 0.37
CA ARG A 114 5.66 -23.09 1.01
C ARG A 114 5.47 -21.88 0.10
N LYS A 115 5.91 -21.97 -1.16
CA LYS A 115 5.67 -20.93 -2.18
C LYS A 115 4.18 -20.66 -2.37
N LYS A 116 3.34 -21.69 -2.21
CA LYS A 116 1.90 -21.61 -2.39
C LYS A 116 1.15 -21.07 -1.16
N LEU A 117 1.56 -21.45 0.05
CA LEU A 117 0.87 -21.05 1.28
C LEU A 117 1.24 -19.65 1.74
N TYR A 118 2.47 -19.20 1.46
CA TYR A 118 2.93 -17.88 1.88
C TYR A 118 2.01 -16.72 1.44
N PRO A 119 1.56 -16.65 0.16
CA PRO A 119 0.62 -15.61 -0.26
C PRO A 119 -0.73 -15.68 0.48
N LEU A 120 -1.23 -16.88 0.78
CA LEU A 120 -2.50 -17.07 1.51
C LEU A 120 -2.43 -16.60 2.96
N VAL A 121 -1.33 -16.91 3.67
CA VAL A 121 -1.13 -16.46 5.05
C VAL A 121 -0.99 -14.94 5.08
N ARG A 122 -0.19 -14.39 4.16
CA ARG A 122 -0.04 -12.94 3.98
C ARG A 122 -1.39 -12.27 3.70
N PHE A 123 -2.22 -12.88 2.87
CA PHE A 123 -3.56 -12.41 2.54
C PHE A 123 -4.48 -12.34 3.76
N VAL A 124 -4.58 -13.44 4.54
CA VAL A 124 -5.42 -13.46 5.76
C VAL A 124 -4.98 -12.36 6.71
N TYR A 125 -3.68 -12.26 6.96
CA TYR A 125 -3.13 -11.24 7.85
C TYR A 125 -3.45 -9.80 7.40
N VAL A 126 -3.19 -9.48 6.13
CA VAL A 126 -3.49 -8.14 5.57
C VAL A 126 -4.98 -7.85 5.64
N SER A 127 -5.85 -8.84 5.38
CA SER A 127 -7.30 -8.68 5.47
C SER A 127 -7.79 -8.34 6.88
N GLU A 128 -7.16 -8.92 7.91
CA GLU A 128 -7.46 -8.57 9.31
C GLU A 128 -7.05 -7.12 9.61
N LYS A 129 -5.87 -6.68 9.15
CA LYS A 129 -5.41 -5.29 9.35
C LYS A 129 -6.28 -4.28 8.65
N ILE A 130 -6.70 -4.55 7.42
CA ILE A 130 -7.67 -3.72 6.70
C ILE A 130 -8.98 -3.64 7.50
N SER A 131 -9.45 -4.77 8.04
CA SER A 131 -10.68 -4.82 8.84
C SER A 131 -10.57 -4.00 10.14
N GLN A 132 -9.42 -4.01 10.80
CA GLN A 132 -9.14 -3.14 11.96
C GLN A 132 -9.21 -1.66 11.58
N GLU A 133 -8.58 -1.28 10.47
CA GLU A 133 -8.59 0.12 10.01
C GLU A 133 -9.99 0.58 9.58
N GLU A 134 -10.75 -0.25 8.87
CA GLU A 134 -12.17 0.01 8.53
C GLU A 134 -13.01 0.27 9.79
N ALA A 135 -12.82 -0.53 10.85
CA ALA A 135 -13.52 -0.33 12.12
C ALA A 135 -13.16 1.00 12.79
N ARG A 136 -11.87 1.40 12.78
CA ARG A 136 -11.43 2.69 13.32
C ARG A 136 -12.05 3.86 12.56
N ILE A 137 -12.08 3.78 11.22
CA ILE A 137 -12.66 4.81 10.35
C ILE A 137 -14.17 4.93 10.63
N GLU A 138 -14.89 3.82 10.71
CA GLU A 138 -16.33 3.82 11.03
C GLU A 138 -16.61 4.52 12.37
N VAL A 139 -15.85 4.17 13.41
CA VAL A 139 -15.96 4.80 14.74
C VAL A 139 -15.64 6.29 14.65
N ALA A 140 -14.54 6.67 13.97
CA ALA A 140 -14.13 8.06 13.81
C ALA A 140 -15.21 8.91 13.14
N LYS A 141 -15.78 8.44 12.01
CA LYS A 141 -16.89 9.10 11.29
C LYS A 141 -18.08 9.36 12.23
N ASN A 142 -18.42 8.40 13.09
CA ASN A 142 -19.52 8.57 14.03
C ASN A 142 -19.17 9.49 15.21
N LEU A 143 -17.93 9.47 15.72
CA LEU A 143 -17.48 10.38 16.77
C LEU A 143 -17.51 11.86 16.32
N VAL A 144 -17.18 12.13 15.05
CA VAL A 144 -17.33 13.47 14.47
C VAL A 144 -18.78 13.93 14.52
N LYS A 145 -19.74 13.07 14.16
CA LYS A 145 -21.18 13.37 14.22
C LYS A 145 -21.67 13.66 15.64
N GLU A 146 -21.05 13.03 16.63
CA GLU A 146 -21.33 13.26 18.06
C GLU A 146 -20.59 14.49 18.63
N GLY A 147 -19.83 15.23 17.81
CA GLY A 147 -19.16 16.46 18.21
C GLY A 147 -17.87 16.26 19.02
N VAL A 148 -17.26 15.06 18.95
CA VAL A 148 -15.98 14.79 19.63
C VAL A 148 -14.84 15.52 18.88
N SER A 149 -13.93 16.14 19.63
CA SER A 149 -12.80 16.87 19.05
C SER A 149 -11.86 15.96 18.24
N VAL A 150 -11.32 16.48 17.14
CA VAL A 150 -10.37 15.79 16.26
C VAL A 150 -9.16 15.21 17.03
N ASP A 151 -8.62 15.94 18.01
CA ASP A 151 -7.46 15.48 18.79
C ASP A 151 -7.76 14.19 19.57
N ILE A 152 -8.93 14.10 20.21
CA ILE A 152 -9.35 12.90 20.94
C ILE A 152 -9.61 11.74 19.98
N ILE A 153 -10.25 12.01 18.83
CA ILE A 153 -10.47 11.00 17.79
C ILE A 153 -9.14 10.46 17.29
N SER A 154 -8.18 11.33 17.03
CA SER A 154 -6.84 10.95 16.57
C SER A 154 -6.11 10.11 17.62
N GLN A 155 -6.13 10.52 18.88
CA GLN A 155 -5.51 9.75 19.98
C GLN A 155 -6.13 8.36 20.15
N ALA A 156 -7.46 8.23 20.06
CA ALA A 156 -8.15 6.96 20.27
C ALA A 156 -8.06 6.02 19.06
N THR A 157 -8.15 6.56 17.84
CA THR A 157 -8.21 5.77 16.61
C THR A 157 -6.86 5.60 15.93
N ARG A 158 -5.88 6.47 16.22
CA ARG A 158 -4.60 6.61 15.50
C ARG A 158 -4.81 6.97 14.02
N LEU A 159 -5.86 7.73 13.74
CA LEU A 159 -6.17 8.27 12.41
C LEU A 159 -5.99 9.79 12.41
N SER A 160 -5.53 10.32 11.30
CA SER A 160 -5.63 11.73 10.94
C SER A 160 -7.05 12.06 10.45
N ASN A 161 -7.43 13.34 10.51
CA ASN A 161 -8.76 13.80 10.10
C ASN A 161 -9.13 13.47 8.65
N TYR A 162 -8.16 13.51 7.73
CA TYR A 162 -8.40 13.21 6.31
C TYR A 162 -8.81 11.76 6.04
N GLU A 163 -8.60 10.85 6.99
CA GLU A 163 -8.91 9.41 6.81
C GLU A 163 -10.39 9.09 7.03
N TYR A 164 -11.14 10.00 7.64
CA TYR A 164 -12.57 9.84 7.94
C TYR A 164 -13.41 11.06 7.60
N ASP A 165 -12.82 12.17 7.19
CA ASP A 165 -13.55 13.30 6.63
C ASP A 165 -14.01 12.97 5.19
N ASP A 166 -15.30 13.15 4.90
CA ASP A 166 -16.00 12.66 3.69
C ASP A 166 -15.63 13.42 2.40
N THR A 167 -14.40 13.93 2.31
CA THR A 167 -13.82 14.54 1.08
C THR A 167 -13.34 13.50 0.07
N GLU A 168 -13.91 12.28 0.11
CA GLU A 168 -13.54 11.18 -0.78
C GLU A 168 -13.79 11.59 -2.23
N LYS A 169 -12.71 11.80 -2.99
CA LYS A 169 -12.78 11.98 -4.45
C LYS A 169 -13.17 10.65 -5.08
N GLU A 170 -13.75 10.71 -6.29
CA GLU A 170 -14.05 9.52 -7.08
C GLU A 170 -12.76 8.69 -7.29
N ILE A 171 -12.76 7.43 -6.82
CA ILE A 171 -11.62 6.53 -6.91
C ILE A 171 -11.72 5.73 -8.20
N CYS A 172 -10.79 5.94 -9.13
CA CYS A 172 -10.64 5.08 -10.31
C CYS A 172 -9.84 3.83 -9.94
N THR A 173 -10.54 2.74 -9.59
CA THR A 173 -9.93 1.48 -9.13
C THR A 173 -9.04 0.79 -10.16
N ASP A 174 -9.24 1.10 -11.44
CA ASP A 174 -8.45 0.52 -12.54
C ASP A 174 -7.18 1.33 -12.84
N SER A 175 -7.03 2.51 -12.21
CA SER A 175 -5.86 3.35 -12.43
C SER A 175 -4.60 2.69 -11.86
N VAL A 176 -3.48 2.92 -12.55
CA VAL A 176 -2.15 2.51 -12.08
C VAL A 176 -1.87 3.07 -10.70
N LEU A 177 -2.20 4.35 -10.47
CA LEU A 177 -1.98 5.03 -9.19
C LEU A 177 -2.72 4.33 -8.06
N TYR A 178 -3.99 3.95 -8.27
CA TYR A 178 -4.72 3.17 -7.27
C TYR A 178 -4.08 1.81 -7.01
N LYS A 179 -3.65 1.09 -8.05
CA LYS A 179 -2.98 -0.22 -7.88
C LYS A 179 -1.69 -0.11 -7.06
N VAL A 180 -0.84 0.87 -7.38
CA VAL A 180 0.40 1.16 -6.64
C VAL A 180 0.09 1.64 -5.21
N GLY A 181 -0.86 2.56 -5.06
CA GLY A 181 -1.31 3.08 -3.77
C GLY A 181 -1.83 1.99 -2.83
N LYS A 182 -2.64 1.07 -3.35
CA LYS A 182 -3.10 -0.11 -2.61
C LYS A 182 -1.92 -0.98 -2.15
N ARG A 183 -0.90 -1.13 -3.00
CA ARG A 183 0.31 -1.89 -2.68
C ARG A 183 1.12 -1.24 -1.57
N ILE A 184 1.26 0.08 -1.59
CA ILE A 184 1.87 0.87 -0.51
C ILE A 184 1.11 0.63 0.80
N LYS A 185 -0.22 0.75 0.77
CA LYS A 185 -1.08 0.55 1.95
C LYS A 185 -0.89 -0.83 2.57
N GLU A 186 -0.86 -1.88 1.76
CA GLU A 186 -0.71 -3.24 2.26
C GLU A 186 0.64 -3.46 2.94
N GLN A 187 1.72 -3.01 2.30
CA GLN A 187 3.06 -3.12 2.89
C GLN A 187 3.16 -2.29 4.17
N ARG A 188 2.57 -1.08 4.18
CA ARG A 188 2.47 -0.26 5.40
C ARG A 188 1.78 -1.01 6.53
N LEU A 189 0.65 -1.65 6.26
CA LEU A 189 -0.11 -2.41 7.25
C LEU A 189 0.62 -3.66 7.74
N ILE A 190 1.41 -4.30 6.88
CA ILE A 190 2.31 -5.42 7.26
C ILE A 190 3.34 -4.94 8.27
N TRP A 191 4.00 -3.81 8.00
CA TRP A 191 4.93 -3.18 8.94
C TRP A 191 4.24 -2.43 10.09
N ARG A 192 2.91 -2.55 10.22
CA ARG A 192 2.06 -1.91 11.26
C ARG A 192 2.21 -0.39 11.36
N TYR A 193 2.75 0.26 10.34
CA TYR A 193 2.88 1.70 10.32
C TYR A 193 1.51 2.36 10.15
N THR A 194 1.28 3.41 10.92
CA THR A 194 0.27 4.43 10.61
C THR A 194 0.72 5.23 9.39
N ARG A 195 -0.23 5.94 8.75
CA ARG A 195 0.11 6.84 7.63
C ARG A 195 1.09 7.94 8.09
N GLU A 196 0.93 8.43 9.32
CA GLU A 196 1.82 9.41 9.92
C GLU A 196 3.23 8.86 10.16
N GLU A 197 3.37 7.64 10.67
CA GLU A 197 4.69 7.00 10.85
C GLU A 197 5.40 6.77 9.51
N LEU A 198 4.68 6.32 8.48
CA LEU A 198 5.26 6.19 7.14
C LEU A 198 5.66 7.55 6.57
N ALA A 199 4.78 8.56 6.70
CA ALA A 199 5.05 9.93 6.26
C ALA A 199 6.32 10.49 6.90
N ASN A 200 6.47 10.33 8.21
CA ASN A 200 7.67 10.76 8.95
C ASN A 200 8.94 10.04 8.48
N LYS A 201 8.87 8.75 8.11
CA LYS A 201 10.02 7.99 7.59
C LYS A 201 10.47 8.46 6.21
N VAL A 202 9.56 8.90 5.36
CA VAL A 202 9.86 9.29 3.95
C VAL A 202 9.90 10.81 3.73
N GLY A 203 9.78 11.61 4.80
CA GLY A 203 9.81 13.07 4.71
C GLY A 203 8.58 13.67 4.01
N SER A 204 7.43 13.03 4.12
CA SER A 204 6.16 13.44 3.52
C SER A 204 5.12 13.76 4.61
N THR A 205 3.90 14.11 4.22
CA THR A 205 2.78 14.34 5.15
C THR A 205 1.82 13.15 5.20
N SER A 206 1.13 12.94 6.32
CA SER A 206 0.11 11.88 6.43
C SER A 206 -0.99 12.03 5.35
N LYS A 207 -1.28 13.27 4.93
CA LYS A 207 -2.22 13.56 3.84
C LYS A 207 -1.70 13.08 2.49
N GLU A 208 -0.44 13.35 2.16
CA GLU A 208 0.16 12.87 0.91
C GLU A 208 0.19 11.34 0.87
N ILE A 209 0.57 10.67 1.98
CA ILE A 209 0.49 9.21 2.07
C ILE A 209 -0.94 8.71 1.85
N HIS A 210 -1.94 9.36 2.45
CA HIS A 210 -3.35 9.03 2.18
C HIS A 210 -3.69 9.19 0.70
N ASP A 211 -3.37 10.34 0.10
CA ASP A 211 -3.68 10.64 -1.30
C ASP A 211 -2.96 9.65 -2.25
N TYR A 212 -1.73 9.25 -1.94
CA TYR A 212 -0.99 8.20 -2.65
C TYR A 212 -1.67 6.83 -2.52
N GLU A 213 -2.07 6.42 -1.31
CA GLU A 213 -2.72 5.13 -1.06
C GLU A 213 -4.07 5.00 -1.76
N GLN A 214 -4.79 6.11 -1.92
CA GLN A 214 -6.06 6.16 -2.63
C GLN A 214 -5.90 6.34 -4.15
N GLY A 215 -4.68 6.63 -4.63
CA GLY A 215 -4.44 6.97 -6.04
C GLY A 215 -5.03 8.32 -6.46
N TYR A 216 -5.22 9.25 -5.51
CA TYR A 216 -5.76 10.59 -5.78
C TYR A 216 -4.75 11.56 -6.36
N THR A 217 -3.46 11.26 -6.21
CA THR A 217 -2.37 12.06 -6.75
C THR A 217 -1.27 11.16 -7.29
N ASP A 218 -0.60 11.63 -8.33
CA ASP A 218 0.57 10.95 -8.87
C ASP A 218 1.73 11.00 -7.87
N ILE A 219 2.60 10.00 -7.94
CA ILE A 219 3.74 9.80 -7.04
C ILE A 219 5.01 9.95 -7.88
N PRO A 220 5.89 10.91 -7.57
CA PRO A 220 7.22 10.93 -8.16
C PRO A 220 7.99 9.64 -7.85
N ILE A 221 8.69 9.05 -8.82
CA ILE A 221 9.38 7.78 -8.61
C ILE A 221 10.42 7.84 -7.49
N GLU A 222 11.06 8.99 -7.29
CA GLU A 222 11.96 9.22 -6.15
C GLU A 222 11.24 9.07 -4.80
N ILE A 223 10.04 9.63 -4.66
CA ILE A 223 9.23 9.46 -3.44
C ILE A 223 8.77 8.00 -3.30
N LEU A 224 8.40 7.35 -4.41
CA LEU A 224 8.05 5.93 -4.39
C LEU A 224 9.21 5.04 -3.96
N ASP A 225 10.45 5.39 -4.34
CA ASP A 225 11.66 4.69 -3.91
C ASP A 225 11.95 4.87 -2.42
N GLU A 226 11.77 6.09 -1.89
CA GLU A 226 11.85 6.32 -0.44
C GLU A 226 10.78 5.53 0.33
N ILE A 227 9.55 5.46 -0.21
CA ILE A 227 8.49 4.60 0.35
C ILE A 227 8.91 3.12 0.29
N ALA A 228 9.45 2.66 -0.84
CA ALA A 228 9.89 1.28 -0.99
C ALA A 228 11.00 0.92 0.03
N LYS A 229 11.98 1.81 0.21
CA LYS A 229 13.05 1.68 1.22
C LYS A 229 12.50 1.68 2.64
N ALA A 230 11.60 2.60 2.98
CA ALA A 230 10.99 2.66 4.32
C ALA A 230 10.16 1.41 4.66
N LEU A 231 9.60 0.77 3.64
CA LEU A 231 8.86 -0.48 3.73
C LEU A 231 9.75 -1.72 3.49
N SER A 232 11.06 -1.55 3.35
CA SER A 232 12.04 -2.62 3.10
C SER A 232 11.64 -3.55 1.94
N VAL A 233 11.04 -3.00 0.89
CA VAL A 233 10.65 -3.74 -0.32
C VAL A 233 11.37 -3.22 -1.55
N ASN A 234 11.54 -4.10 -2.52
CA ASN A 234 11.99 -3.69 -3.84
C ASN A 234 10.92 -2.81 -4.51
N ILE A 235 11.29 -1.66 -5.09
CA ILE A 235 10.36 -0.75 -5.78
C ILE A 235 9.53 -1.46 -6.85
N LYS A 236 10.09 -2.44 -7.58
CA LYS A 236 9.36 -3.24 -8.58
C LYS A 236 8.17 -3.98 -7.98
N ALA A 237 8.27 -4.42 -6.72
CA ALA A 237 7.21 -5.13 -6.02
C ALA A 237 5.99 -4.23 -5.73
N LEU A 238 6.13 -2.90 -5.82
CA LEU A 238 5.03 -1.94 -5.72
C LEU A 238 4.21 -1.83 -7.03
N PHE A 239 4.81 -2.19 -8.17
CA PHE A 239 4.18 -2.17 -9.50
C PHE A 239 3.66 -3.52 -9.96
N LEU A 240 4.11 -4.61 -9.33
CA LEU A 240 3.51 -5.91 -9.57
C LEU A 240 2.04 -5.80 -9.20
N GLU A 241 1.17 -6.14 -10.16
CA GLU A 241 -0.25 -6.26 -9.84
C GLU A 241 -0.32 -7.14 -8.60
N PRO A 242 -1.00 -6.68 -7.52
CA PRO A 242 -1.44 -7.65 -6.56
C PRO A 242 -2.17 -8.67 -7.41
N THR A 243 -1.68 -9.91 -7.43
CA THR A 243 -2.53 -11.05 -7.74
C THR A 243 -3.79 -10.75 -6.96
N GLU A 244 -4.86 -10.30 -7.65
CA GLU A 244 -5.93 -9.58 -6.95
C GLU A 244 -6.27 -10.38 -5.70
N TYR A 245 -6.46 -9.70 -4.59
CA TYR A 245 -6.67 -10.36 -3.29
C TYR A 245 -7.74 -11.47 -3.36
N GLU A 246 -8.70 -11.30 -4.26
CA GLU A 246 -9.63 -12.32 -4.71
C GLU A 246 -9.06 -13.22 -5.83
N ASN A 247 -8.37 -12.70 -6.85
CA ASN A 247 -7.67 -13.50 -7.87
C ASN A 247 -6.55 -14.42 -7.40
N GLU A 248 -5.94 -14.26 -6.23
CA GLU A 248 -4.96 -15.23 -5.74
C GLU A 248 -5.69 -16.46 -5.19
N LEU A 249 -6.76 -16.25 -4.40
CA LEU A 249 -7.74 -17.30 -4.08
C LEU A 249 -8.34 -17.87 -5.39
N LEU A 250 -8.87 -17.05 -6.29
CA LEU A 250 -9.45 -17.48 -7.57
C LEU A 250 -8.41 -18.00 -8.58
N ARG A 251 -7.09 -17.82 -8.40
CA ARG A 251 -6.03 -18.51 -9.17
C ARG A 251 -5.64 -19.82 -8.51
N PHE A 252 -5.57 -19.85 -7.19
CA PHE A 252 -5.46 -21.09 -6.42
C PHE A 252 -6.61 -22.04 -6.73
N ILE A 253 -7.81 -21.48 -6.87
CA ILE A 253 -9.05 -22.17 -7.20
C ILE A 253 -9.20 -22.32 -8.73
N GLY A 254 -8.88 -21.29 -9.52
CA GLY A 254 -9.12 -21.23 -10.96
C GLY A 254 -8.04 -21.89 -11.82
N GLY A 255 -6.87 -22.21 -11.25
CA GLY A 255 -5.95 -23.21 -11.82
C GLY A 255 -6.59 -24.59 -12.00
N TYR A 256 -7.80 -24.78 -11.48
CA TYR A 256 -8.63 -25.98 -11.62
C TYR A 256 -9.86 -25.79 -12.53
N LYS A 257 -10.02 -24.65 -13.23
CA LYS A 257 -11.06 -24.51 -14.27
C LYS A 257 -10.87 -25.46 -15.46
N GLU A 258 -9.69 -26.10 -15.55
CA GLU A 258 -9.41 -27.20 -16.48
C GLU A 258 -9.80 -28.59 -15.96
N ILE A 259 -10.35 -28.72 -14.73
CA ILE A 259 -10.87 -30.01 -14.28
C ILE A 259 -12.17 -30.32 -15.05
N GLU A 260 -12.15 -31.35 -15.88
CA GLU A 260 -13.33 -31.86 -16.60
C GLU A 260 -14.33 -32.58 -15.68
N ASP A 261 -13.86 -33.08 -14.52
CA ASP A 261 -14.67 -33.79 -13.53
C ASP A 261 -15.56 -32.86 -12.68
N GLN A 262 -16.87 -33.07 -12.78
CA GLN A 262 -17.88 -32.28 -12.07
C GLN A 262 -17.80 -32.47 -10.53
N GLY A 263 -17.44 -33.67 -10.05
CA GLY A 263 -17.36 -33.95 -8.62
C GLY A 263 -16.26 -33.14 -7.91
N SER A 264 -15.12 -32.98 -8.57
CA SER A 264 -14.00 -32.15 -8.09
C SER A 264 -14.35 -30.65 -8.09
N ARG A 265 -15.14 -30.18 -9.06
CA ARG A 265 -15.66 -28.80 -9.09
C ARG A 265 -16.58 -28.51 -7.90
N ASP A 266 -17.49 -29.43 -7.60
CA ASP A 266 -18.44 -29.27 -6.49
C ASP A 266 -17.72 -29.21 -5.12
N VAL A 267 -16.67 -30.02 -4.94
CA VAL A 267 -15.83 -30.00 -3.72
C VAL A 267 -15.05 -28.69 -3.62
N LEU A 268 -14.50 -28.20 -4.73
CA LEU A 268 -13.82 -26.91 -4.77
C LEU A 268 -14.78 -25.78 -4.41
N ASP A 269 -15.95 -25.69 -5.04
CA ASP A 269 -16.96 -24.66 -4.76
C ASP A 269 -17.39 -24.67 -3.29
N ALA A 270 -17.58 -25.85 -2.70
CA ALA A 270 -17.88 -25.98 -1.26
C ALA A 270 -16.75 -25.45 -0.37
N LEU A 271 -15.49 -25.70 -0.75
CA LEU A 271 -14.31 -25.23 -0.03
C LEU A 271 -14.13 -23.70 -0.16
N VAL A 272 -14.35 -23.14 -1.35
CA VAL A 272 -14.37 -21.68 -1.58
C VAL A 272 -15.42 -21.02 -0.70
N LYS A 273 -16.63 -21.57 -0.69
CA LYS A 273 -17.74 -21.04 0.11
C LYS A 273 -17.42 -21.08 1.60
N SER A 274 -16.92 -22.20 2.10
CA SER A 274 -16.53 -22.37 3.50
C SER A 274 -15.42 -21.38 3.92
N LEU A 275 -14.38 -21.21 3.09
CA LEU A 275 -13.31 -20.24 3.36
C LEU A 275 -13.84 -18.81 3.34
N SER A 276 -14.68 -18.46 2.36
CA SER A 276 -15.26 -17.11 2.24
C SER A 276 -16.16 -16.77 3.44
N GLU A 277 -16.99 -17.71 3.88
CA GLU A 277 -17.82 -17.57 5.09
C GLU A 277 -16.96 -17.45 6.36
N GLY A 278 -15.91 -18.27 6.47
CA GLY A 278 -14.94 -18.21 7.55
C GLY A 278 -14.21 -16.86 7.62
N MET A 279 -13.83 -16.31 6.47
CA MET A 279 -13.22 -15.00 6.38
C MET A 279 -14.17 -13.87 6.74
N GLN A 280 -15.42 -13.91 6.28
CA GLN A 280 -16.41 -12.89 6.61
C GLN A 280 -16.73 -12.89 8.12
N THR A 281 -16.89 -14.07 8.71
CA THR A 281 -17.09 -14.19 10.16
C THR A 281 -15.85 -13.76 10.95
N GLY A 282 -14.65 -14.02 10.45
CA GLY A 282 -13.39 -13.49 11.00
C GLY A 282 -13.34 -11.97 10.96
N LYS A 283 -13.67 -11.37 9.81
CA LYS A 283 -13.72 -9.92 9.59
C LYS A 283 -14.59 -9.21 10.63
N GLU A 284 -15.80 -9.69 10.87
CA GLU A 284 -16.70 -9.09 11.88
C GLU A 284 -16.15 -9.21 13.31
N LYS A 285 -15.53 -10.34 13.66
CA LYS A 285 -14.89 -10.51 14.98
C LYS A 285 -13.71 -9.55 15.17
N VAL A 286 -12.87 -9.41 14.14
CA VAL A 286 -11.72 -8.49 14.14
C VAL A 286 -12.18 -7.05 14.29
N LYS A 287 -13.18 -6.62 13.50
CA LYS A 287 -13.79 -5.29 13.61
C LYS A 287 -14.31 -5.02 15.02
N LYS A 288 -15.06 -5.97 15.57
CA LYS A 288 -15.63 -5.85 16.92
C LYS A 288 -14.54 -5.72 18.00
N ALA A 289 -13.49 -6.55 17.93
CA ALA A 289 -12.37 -6.47 18.85
C ALA A 289 -11.66 -5.10 18.78
N GLU A 290 -11.48 -4.58 17.57
CA GLU A 290 -10.88 -3.27 17.36
C GLU A 290 -11.75 -2.12 17.88
N LYS A 291 -13.07 -2.18 17.65
CA LYS A 291 -14.04 -1.23 18.23
C LYS A 291 -13.96 -1.22 19.76
N ILE A 292 -13.82 -2.38 20.39
CA ILE A 292 -13.64 -2.48 21.85
C ILE A 292 -12.31 -1.84 22.29
N ARG A 293 -11.22 -2.01 21.53
CA ARG A 293 -9.94 -1.34 21.82
C ARG A 293 -10.09 0.17 21.79
N VAL A 294 -10.66 0.71 20.71
CA VAL A 294 -10.90 2.16 20.57
C VAL A 294 -11.80 2.68 21.69
N ALA A 295 -12.86 1.94 22.04
CA ALA A 295 -13.72 2.28 23.17
C ALA A 295 -12.95 2.38 24.49
N LYS A 296 -11.96 1.51 24.75
CA LYS A 296 -11.10 1.60 25.96
C LYS A 296 -10.32 2.91 25.98
N ASP A 297 -9.77 3.32 24.85
CA ASP A 297 -8.98 4.53 24.74
C ASP A 297 -9.86 5.79 24.87
N LEU A 298 -11.09 5.76 24.33
CA LEU A 298 -12.08 6.83 24.52
C LEU A 298 -12.55 6.98 25.97
N VAL A 299 -12.76 5.87 26.69
CA VAL A 299 -13.10 5.90 28.13
C VAL A 299 -11.98 6.56 28.93
N LYS A 300 -10.71 6.23 28.62
CA LYS A 300 -9.55 6.88 29.27
C LYS A 300 -9.45 8.37 28.93
N ALA A 301 -9.88 8.77 27.74
CA ALA A 301 -9.96 10.18 27.33
C ALA A 301 -11.18 10.92 27.94
N GLY A 302 -11.99 10.26 28.77
CA GLY A 302 -13.11 10.88 29.48
C GLY A 302 -14.39 11.06 28.64
N ILE A 303 -14.49 10.39 27.49
CA ILE A 303 -15.71 10.45 26.65
C ILE A 303 -16.84 9.65 27.32
N ALA A 304 -18.04 10.23 27.29
CA ALA A 304 -19.21 9.62 27.89
C ALA A 304 -19.57 8.28 27.23
N VAL A 305 -19.94 7.29 28.04
CA VAL A 305 -20.21 5.91 27.59
C VAL A 305 -21.33 5.85 26.55
N ASP A 306 -22.34 6.70 26.66
CA ASP A 306 -23.44 6.77 25.69
C ASP A 306 -22.97 7.23 24.29
N ILE A 307 -22.04 8.19 24.23
CA ILE A 307 -21.40 8.63 22.97
C ILE A 307 -20.59 7.47 22.39
N ILE A 308 -19.81 6.76 23.23
CA ILE A 308 -18.99 5.62 22.80
C ILE A 308 -19.87 4.50 22.22
N LEU A 309 -21.01 4.19 22.87
CA LEU A 309 -21.95 3.17 22.39
C LEU A 309 -22.56 3.56 21.04
N ARG A 310 -23.01 4.81 20.88
CA ARG A 310 -23.55 5.30 19.60
C ARG A 310 -22.50 5.29 18.49
N ALA A 311 -21.26 5.69 18.79
CA ALA A 311 -20.21 5.77 17.80
C ALA A 311 -19.67 4.39 17.36
N SER A 312 -19.59 3.44 18.29
CA SER A 312 -19.02 2.11 18.03
C SER A 312 -20.04 1.04 17.64
N GLY A 313 -21.32 1.23 17.98
CA GLY A 313 -22.35 0.19 17.82
C GLY A 313 -22.18 -0.99 18.77
N LEU A 314 -21.34 -0.86 19.80
CA LEU A 314 -21.17 -1.88 20.84
C LEU A 314 -22.37 -1.92 21.79
N THR A 315 -22.57 -3.06 22.44
CA THR A 315 -23.53 -3.18 23.55
C THR A 315 -22.93 -2.69 24.87
N VAL A 316 -23.79 -2.38 25.85
CA VAL A 316 -23.36 -1.96 27.20
C VAL A 316 -22.44 -3.01 27.87
N SER A 317 -22.68 -4.29 27.63
CA SER A 317 -21.84 -5.38 28.16
C SER A 317 -20.45 -5.46 27.53
N GLU A 318 -20.29 -4.93 26.31
CA GLU A 318 -19.05 -4.96 25.55
C GLU A 318 -18.22 -3.69 25.73
N CYS A 319 -18.86 -2.61 26.17
CA CYS A 319 -18.18 -1.35 26.46
C CYS A 319 -17.33 -1.49 27.74
N PRO A 320 -16.06 -1.07 27.72
CA PRO A 320 -15.20 -1.09 28.90
C PRO A 320 -15.78 -0.22 30.01
N LYS A 321 -15.83 -0.75 31.24
CA LYS A 321 -16.27 0.02 32.40
C LYS A 321 -15.16 0.97 32.86
N MET A 322 -15.52 2.18 33.28
CA MET A 322 -14.62 3.04 34.06
C MET A 322 -14.30 2.32 35.37
N ASN A 323 -13.01 2.04 35.60
CA ASN A 323 -12.47 1.75 36.93
C ASN A 323 -12.05 3.07 37.57
#